data_AF-A0AAD8FAS9-F1
#
_entry.id   AF-A0AAD8FAS9-F1
#
_cell.length_a   1.000
_cell.length_b   1.000
_cell.length_c   1.000
_cell.angle_alpha   90.00
_cell.angle_beta   90.00
_cell.angle_gamma   90.00
#
_symmetry.space_group_name_H-M   'P 1'
#
loop_
_entity.id
_entity.type
_entity.pdbx_description
1 polymer ?
#
loop_
_entity_poly.entity_id
_entity_poly.type
_entity_poly.pdbx_seq_one_letter_code
_entity_poly.pdbx_strand_id
1 'polypeptide(L)'
;CRDESGTCHKQGQVLTLSQCMTKTCVLKNKKLFYEFSAHACAVDRQCIDLNSTLTIGCVTYKCSQVENGHNNVMLKTGVVDVACQDSNGACHPVGARISLEQCVEHTCKLSKKGVGFELTKAECYDPDMNTCRSVGEQWTVSNCQRLVCEKSMSDHGSVNLKLKTKSLGCPNEAGECFTPNDGKTFTKRINSSLLQCQCISSNDRGNRPQYKCYS
;
A
#
# COMPACT_ATOMS: atom_id res chain seq x y z
N CYS A 1 -46.77 5.91 -29.47
CA CYS A 1 -46.58 5.12 -28.23
C CYS A 1 -46.99 5.99 -27.05
N ARG A 2 -47.50 5.40 -25.97
CA ARG A 2 -47.93 6.13 -24.77
C ARG A 2 -46.91 5.89 -23.66
N ASP A 3 -46.35 6.95 -23.08
CA ASP A 3 -45.39 6.84 -21.98
C ASP A 3 -46.08 6.63 -20.62
N GLU A 4 -45.30 6.58 -19.53
CA GLU A 4 -45.79 6.36 -18.16
C GLU A 4 -46.61 7.54 -17.62
N SER A 5 -46.36 8.76 -18.12
CA SER A 5 -47.17 9.95 -17.81
C SER A 5 -48.51 9.97 -18.56
N GLY A 6 -48.67 9.07 -19.53
CA GLY A 6 -49.82 9.01 -20.40
C GLY A 6 -49.71 9.86 -21.67
N THR A 7 -48.56 10.49 -21.91
CA THR A 7 -48.28 11.33 -23.09
C THR A 7 -48.07 10.48 -24.33
N CYS A 8 -48.60 10.93 -25.47
CA CYS A 8 -48.52 10.23 -26.75
C CYS A 8 -47.37 10.75 -27.62
N HIS A 9 -46.55 9.83 -28.13
CA HIS A 9 -45.36 10.09 -28.93
C HIS A 9 -45.46 9.49 -30.33
N LYS A 10 -44.90 10.20 -31.32
CA LYS A 10 -44.90 9.77 -32.72
C LYS A 10 -43.97 8.57 -32.92
N GLN A 11 -44.26 7.76 -33.94
CA GLN A 11 -43.34 6.71 -34.37
C GLN A 11 -41.97 7.30 -34.72
N GLY A 12 -40.89 6.63 -34.32
CA GLY A 12 -39.51 7.10 -34.48
C GLY A 12 -39.05 8.08 -33.39
N GLN A 13 -39.95 8.61 -32.56
CA GLN A 13 -39.56 9.49 -31.46
C GLN A 13 -38.74 8.74 -30.42
N VAL A 14 -37.54 9.27 -30.14
CA VAL A 14 -36.64 8.80 -29.09
C VAL A 14 -36.96 9.53 -27.79
N LEU A 15 -37.11 8.79 -26.71
CA LEU A 15 -37.30 9.32 -25.36
C LEU A 15 -36.12 8.93 -24.49
N THR A 16 -35.55 9.91 -23.82
CA THR A 16 -34.52 9.72 -22.81
C THR A 16 -35.20 9.36 -21.49
N LEU A 17 -34.98 8.14 -21.02
CA LEU A 17 -35.48 7.65 -19.72
C LEU A 17 -34.56 8.08 -18.58
N SER A 18 -33.26 8.07 -18.85
CA SER A 18 -32.20 8.50 -17.94
C SER A 18 -31.01 8.99 -18.77
N GLN A 19 -29.99 9.55 -18.11
CA GLN A 19 -28.78 10.05 -18.77
C GLN A 19 -28.11 9.06 -19.75
N CYS A 20 -28.33 7.74 -19.58
CA CYS A 20 -27.72 6.70 -20.41
C CYS A 20 -28.73 5.73 -21.05
N MET A 21 -30.03 5.98 -20.93
CA MET A 21 -31.04 5.07 -21.47
C MET A 21 -32.03 5.82 -22.34
N THR A 22 -32.20 5.31 -23.57
CA THR A 22 -33.19 5.82 -24.51
C THR A 22 -34.09 4.70 -25.00
N LYS A 23 -35.35 5.05 -25.26
CA LYS A 23 -36.34 4.18 -25.91
C LYS A 23 -36.91 4.86 -27.13
N THR A 24 -37.07 4.12 -28.22
CA THR A 24 -37.67 4.60 -29.47
C THR A 24 -39.05 4.02 -29.62
N CYS A 25 -40.02 4.86 -30.00
CA CYS A 25 -41.36 4.38 -30.35
C CYS A 25 -41.31 3.68 -31.72
N VAL A 26 -41.49 2.35 -31.73
CA VAL A 26 -41.42 1.54 -32.96
C VAL A 26 -42.76 0.86 -33.23
N LEU A 27 -43.02 0.59 -34.51
CA LEU A 27 -44.16 -0.20 -34.97
C LEU A 27 -43.68 -1.61 -35.29
N LYS A 28 -44.10 -2.63 -34.52
CA LYS A 28 -43.95 -4.04 -34.94
C LYS A 28 -45.30 -4.75 -34.85
N ASN A 29 -45.58 -5.61 -35.82
CA ASN A 29 -46.82 -6.39 -35.89
C ASN A 29 -48.11 -5.54 -35.75
N LYS A 30 -48.15 -4.39 -36.44
CA LYS A 30 -49.26 -3.41 -36.40
C LYS A 30 -49.56 -2.82 -35.02
N LYS A 31 -48.67 -2.97 -34.04
CA LYS A 31 -48.77 -2.39 -32.70
C LYS A 31 -47.59 -1.47 -32.42
N LEU A 32 -47.86 -0.33 -31.80
CA LEU A 32 -46.83 0.61 -31.36
C LEU A 32 -46.37 0.25 -29.95
N PHE A 33 -45.07 0.11 -29.76
CA PHE A 33 -44.46 -0.08 -28.44
C PHE A 33 -43.10 0.61 -28.39
N TYR A 34 -42.58 0.78 -27.17
CA TYR A 34 -41.23 1.26 -26.98
C TYR A 34 -40.24 0.12 -27.04
N GLU A 35 -39.18 0.31 -27.82
CA GLU A 35 -38.00 -0.54 -27.84
C GLU A 35 -36.81 0.26 -27.37
N PHE A 36 -35.95 -0.31 -26.52
CA PHE A 36 -34.73 0.35 -26.07
C PHE A 36 -33.79 0.54 -27.27
N SER A 37 -33.42 1.79 -27.53
CA SER A 37 -32.49 2.15 -28.61
C SER A 37 -31.05 2.28 -28.13
N ALA A 38 -30.82 2.56 -26.84
CA ALA A 38 -29.53 2.46 -26.20
C ALA A 38 -29.66 1.71 -24.86
N HIS A 39 -28.91 0.61 -24.73
CA HIS A 39 -28.76 -0.12 -23.48
C HIS A 39 -27.44 0.28 -22.84
N ALA A 40 -27.45 1.27 -21.95
CA ALA A 40 -26.26 1.63 -21.20
C ALA A 40 -26.55 1.84 -19.72
N CYS A 41 -25.57 1.49 -18.91
CA CYS A 41 -25.54 1.75 -17.48
C CYS A 41 -24.88 3.11 -17.24
N ALA A 42 -25.35 3.86 -16.25
CA ALA A 42 -24.70 5.10 -15.86
C ALA A 42 -23.76 4.89 -14.67
N VAL A 43 -22.51 5.31 -14.80
CA VAL A 43 -21.50 5.29 -13.73
C VAL A 43 -20.74 6.61 -13.75
N ASP A 44 -20.77 7.34 -12.64
CA ASP A 44 -20.17 8.68 -12.49
C ASP A 44 -20.44 9.61 -13.70
N ARG A 45 -21.71 9.70 -14.09
CA ARG A 45 -22.20 10.51 -15.24
C ARG A 45 -21.71 10.05 -16.62
N GLN A 46 -20.99 8.94 -16.72
CA GLN A 46 -20.62 8.31 -17.99
C GLN A 46 -21.55 7.14 -18.31
N CYS A 47 -21.73 6.88 -19.60
CA CYS A 47 -22.55 5.78 -20.09
C CYS A 47 -21.68 4.61 -20.53
N ILE A 48 -21.99 3.42 -20.02
CA ILE A 48 -21.33 2.16 -20.35
C ILE A 48 -22.30 1.32 -21.16
N ASP A 49 -21.97 1.00 -22.40
CA ASP A 49 -22.79 0.12 -23.22
C ASP A 49 -22.98 -1.26 -22.57
N LEU A 50 -24.10 -1.91 -22.87
CA LEU A 50 -24.40 -3.24 -22.39
C LEU A 50 -23.27 -4.22 -22.71
N ASN A 51 -22.85 -5.00 -21.71
CA ASN A 51 -21.72 -5.94 -21.73
C ASN A 51 -20.32 -5.30 -21.86
N SER A 52 -20.22 -3.98 -22.04
CA SER A 52 -18.97 -3.25 -22.01
C SER A 52 -18.52 -2.96 -20.58
N THR A 53 -17.25 -2.55 -20.45
CA THR A 53 -16.66 -2.14 -19.18
C THR A 53 -16.18 -0.70 -19.24
N LEU A 54 -16.15 -0.05 -18.07
CA LEU A 54 -15.58 1.28 -17.89
C LEU A 54 -14.75 1.28 -16.63
N THR A 55 -13.52 1.78 -16.72
CA THR A 55 -12.63 1.95 -15.57
C THR A 55 -12.64 3.40 -15.13
N ILE A 56 -12.92 3.63 -13.85
CA ILE A 56 -12.86 4.96 -13.22
C ILE A 56 -11.94 4.83 -12.00
N GLY A 57 -10.83 5.59 -12.01
CA GLY A 57 -9.74 5.36 -11.07
C GLY A 57 -9.21 3.93 -11.22
N CYS A 58 -9.16 3.18 -10.12
CA CYS A 58 -8.71 1.79 -10.10
C CYS A 58 -9.85 0.78 -9.92
N VAL A 59 -11.07 1.14 -10.36
CA VAL A 59 -12.24 0.26 -10.30
C VAL A 59 -12.83 0.09 -11.68
N THR A 60 -13.01 -1.16 -12.11
CA THR A 60 -13.64 -1.50 -13.38
C THR A 60 -15.08 -1.95 -13.15
N TYR A 61 -15.99 -1.26 -13.82
CA TYR A 61 -17.41 -1.54 -13.81
C TYR A 61 -17.82 -2.25 -15.10
N LYS A 62 -18.79 -3.16 -15.02
CA LYS A 62 -19.42 -3.79 -16.17
C LYS A 62 -20.91 -3.50 -16.14
N CYS A 63 -21.45 -3.11 -17.29
CA CYS A 63 -22.90 -3.06 -17.49
C CYS A 63 -23.38 -4.45 -17.91
N SER A 64 -24.37 -5.00 -17.22
CA SER A 64 -24.90 -6.33 -17.52
C SER A 64 -26.42 -6.34 -17.47
N GLN A 65 -27.01 -7.22 -18.25
CA GLN A 65 -28.44 -7.45 -18.27
C GLN A 65 -28.80 -8.47 -17.18
N VAL A 66 -29.84 -8.17 -16.41
CA VAL A 66 -30.41 -9.07 -15.40
C VAL A 66 -31.88 -9.32 -15.76
N GLU A 67 -32.23 -10.59 -15.88
CA GLU A 67 -33.61 -11.01 -16.11
C GLU A 67 -34.38 -11.04 -14.78
N ASN A 68 -35.42 -10.22 -14.68
CA ASN A 68 -36.29 -10.21 -13.50
C ASN A 68 -37.60 -10.93 -13.80
N GLY A 69 -37.58 -12.27 -13.89
CA GLY A 69 -38.70 -13.24 -13.75
C GLY A 69 -40.01 -13.06 -14.56
N HIS A 70 -40.20 -11.91 -15.21
CA HIS A 70 -41.43 -11.41 -15.81
C HIS A 70 -41.14 -10.83 -17.21
N ASN A 71 -40.10 -11.31 -17.89
CA ASN A 71 -39.59 -10.77 -19.17
C ASN A 71 -39.19 -9.29 -19.11
N ASN A 72 -39.00 -8.73 -17.92
CA ASN A 72 -38.48 -7.38 -17.75
C ASN A 72 -36.96 -7.42 -17.75
N VAL A 73 -36.39 -6.76 -18.74
CA VAL A 73 -34.96 -6.55 -18.89
C VAL A 73 -34.54 -5.40 -17.99
N MET A 74 -33.73 -5.67 -16.97
CA MET A 74 -33.09 -4.64 -16.17
C MET A 74 -31.59 -4.58 -16.47
N LEU A 75 -31.05 -3.37 -16.57
CA LEU A 75 -29.61 -3.15 -16.65
C LEU A 75 -29.07 -2.96 -15.24
N LYS A 76 -27.97 -3.64 -14.94
CA LYS A 76 -27.27 -3.54 -13.66
C LYS A 76 -25.79 -3.26 -13.90
N THR A 77 -25.27 -2.28 -13.18
CA THR A 77 -23.83 -2.06 -13.05
C THR A 77 -23.28 -2.98 -11.96
N GLY A 78 -22.23 -3.73 -12.25
CA GLY A 78 -21.45 -4.46 -11.26
C GLY A 78 -19.98 -4.07 -11.31
N VAL A 79 -19.30 -4.10 -10.17
CA VAL A 79 -17.83 -4.04 -10.13
C VAL A 79 -17.30 -5.41 -10.55
N VAL A 80 -16.40 -5.43 -11.52
CA VAL A 80 -15.79 -6.66 -12.04
C VAL A 80 -14.30 -6.77 -11.73
N ASP A 81 -13.63 -5.65 -11.49
CA ASP A 81 -12.25 -5.62 -11.04
C ASP A 81 -11.99 -4.41 -10.13
N VAL A 82 -11.06 -4.60 -9.18
CA VAL A 82 -10.61 -3.57 -8.23
C VAL A 82 -9.11 -3.67 -8.06
N ALA A 83 -8.47 -2.51 -8.04
CA ALA A 83 -7.03 -2.36 -7.86
C ALA A 83 -6.75 -1.27 -6.82
N CYS A 84 -5.57 -1.32 -6.20
CA CYS A 84 -5.08 -0.28 -5.31
C CYS A 84 -4.42 0.82 -6.13
N GLN A 85 -4.70 2.08 -5.78
CA GLN A 85 -4.03 3.22 -6.38
C GLN A 85 -2.81 3.61 -5.54
N ASP A 86 -1.64 3.77 -6.14
CA ASP A 86 -0.46 4.32 -5.46
C ASP A 86 -0.46 5.86 -5.46
N SER A 87 0.54 6.46 -4.81
CA SER A 87 0.69 7.92 -4.71
C SER A 87 0.93 8.63 -6.06
N ASN A 88 1.36 7.88 -7.08
CA ASN A 88 1.55 8.39 -8.44
C ASN A 88 0.29 8.21 -9.31
N GLY A 89 -0.77 7.66 -8.74
CA GLY A 89 -2.03 7.40 -9.43
C GLY A 89 -2.08 6.08 -10.21
N ALA A 90 -1.02 5.26 -10.17
CA ALA A 90 -1.00 3.99 -10.88
C ALA A 90 -1.81 2.91 -10.14
N CYS A 91 -2.49 2.07 -10.90
CA CYS A 91 -3.34 1.01 -10.37
C CYS A 91 -2.60 -0.33 -10.32
N HIS A 92 -2.65 -0.97 -9.16
CA HIS A 92 -2.01 -2.25 -8.88
C HIS A 92 -3.06 -3.30 -8.54
N PRO A 93 -3.09 -4.46 -9.22
CA PRO A 93 -4.10 -5.48 -8.98
C PRO A 93 -4.02 -6.01 -7.55
N VAL A 94 -5.13 -6.53 -7.03
CA VAL A 94 -5.15 -7.20 -5.71
C VAL A 94 -4.11 -8.32 -5.68
N GLY A 95 -3.30 -8.34 -4.62
CA GLY A 95 -2.17 -9.25 -4.45
C GLY A 95 -0.83 -8.67 -4.92
N ALA A 96 -0.82 -7.59 -5.70
CA ALA A 96 0.41 -6.92 -6.11
C ALA A 96 1.19 -6.41 -4.89
N ARG A 97 2.51 -6.57 -4.93
CA ARG A 97 3.44 -6.07 -3.93
C ARG A 97 4.20 -4.88 -4.49
N ILE A 98 4.25 -3.79 -3.72
CA ILE A 98 5.01 -2.60 -4.08
C ILE A 98 5.91 -2.20 -2.93
N SER A 99 7.06 -1.62 -3.28
CA SER A 99 7.97 -0.99 -2.33
C SER A 99 7.88 0.52 -2.50
N LEU A 100 7.23 1.18 -1.54
CA LEU A 100 7.12 2.65 -1.53
C LEU A 100 8.40 3.30 -0.97
N GLU A 101 9.09 2.59 -0.08
CA GLU A 101 10.33 3.00 0.55
C GLU A 101 11.31 1.82 0.55
N GLN A 102 12.61 2.11 0.67
CA GLN A 102 13.63 1.07 0.81
C GLN A 102 13.29 0.19 2.03
N CYS A 103 13.24 -1.13 1.83
CA CYS A 103 12.95 -2.12 2.88
C CYS A 103 11.51 -2.13 3.44
N VAL A 104 10.57 -1.43 2.80
CA VAL A 104 9.15 -1.43 3.18
C VAL A 104 8.30 -1.93 2.03
N GLU A 105 7.57 -3.02 2.23
CA GLU A 105 6.66 -3.58 1.24
C GLU A 105 5.20 -3.46 1.69
N HIS A 106 4.37 -3.06 0.73
CA HIS A 106 2.93 -3.06 0.85
C HIS A 106 2.34 -4.07 -0.13
N THR A 107 1.22 -4.66 0.25
CA THR A 107 0.47 -5.56 -0.63
C THR A 107 -0.93 -5.01 -0.84
N CYS A 108 -1.34 -4.89 -2.09
CA CYS A 108 -2.70 -4.51 -2.42
C CYS A 108 -3.67 -5.60 -1.96
N LYS A 109 -4.65 -5.25 -1.13
CA LYS A 109 -5.62 -6.20 -0.60
C LYS A 109 -7.04 -5.66 -0.70
N LEU A 110 -7.97 -6.58 -0.90
CA LEU A 110 -9.40 -6.33 -0.79
C LEU A 110 -9.86 -6.69 0.63
N SER A 111 -10.46 -5.74 1.33
CA SER A 111 -10.97 -5.89 2.69
C SER A 111 -12.46 -5.53 2.77
N LYS A 112 -13.10 -5.77 3.92
CA LYS A 112 -14.48 -5.31 4.17
C LYS A 112 -14.66 -3.79 4.07
N LYS A 113 -13.57 -3.02 4.22
CA LYS A 113 -13.57 -1.55 4.15
C LYS A 113 -13.29 -1.02 2.73
N GLY A 114 -12.99 -1.90 1.78
CA GLY A 114 -12.59 -1.54 0.42
C GLY A 114 -11.23 -2.12 0.03
N VAL A 115 -10.72 -1.66 -1.11
CA VAL A 115 -9.40 -2.02 -1.65
C VAL A 115 -8.35 -1.01 -1.19
N GLY A 116 -7.18 -1.48 -0.77
CA GLY A 116 -6.09 -0.62 -0.31
C GLY A 116 -4.79 -1.36 -0.06
N PHE A 117 -3.70 -0.61 0.06
CA PHE A 117 -2.39 -1.16 0.40
C PHE A 117 -2.29 -1.43 1.90
N GLU A 118 -1.95 -2.67 2.24
CA GLU A 118 -1.59 -3.04 3.60
C GLU A 118 -0.09 -3.25 3.71
N LEU A 119 0.52 -2.72 4.76
CA LEU A 119 1.93 -2.96 5.10
C LEU A 119 2.12 -4.45 5.40
N THR A 120 2.92 -5.14 4.58
CA THR A 120 3.22 -6.57 4.76
C THR A 120 4.65 -6.82 5.19
N LYS A 121 5.57 -5.89 4.90
CA LYS A 121 6.96 -5.97 5.33
C LYS A 121 7.46 -4.60 5.75
N ALA A 122 8.09 -4.52 6.93
CA ALA A 122 8.66 -3.29 7.46
C ALA A 122 10.02 -3.62 8.08
N GLU A 123 11.08 -3.13 7.44
CA GLU A 123 12.48 -3.33 7.84
C GLU A 123 13.22 -1.98 7.75
N CYS A 124 14.23 -1.79 8.58
CA CYS A 124 15.08 -0.60 8.48
C CYS A 124 16.16 -0.82 7.42
N TYR A 125 16.36 0.16 6.55
CA TYR A 125 17.50 0.16 5.63
C TYR A 125 18.79 0.57 6.37
N ASP A 126 19.79 -0.31 6.36
CA ASP A 126 21.14 -0.05 6.85
C ASP A 126 22.02 0.45 5.69
N PRO A 127 22.37 1.74 5.66
CA PRO A 127 23.16 2.31 4.57
C PRO A 127 24.62 1.85 4.58
N ASP A 128 25.17 1.46 5.73
CA ASP A 128 26.59 1.07 5.84
C ASP A 128 26.82 -0.33 5.24
N MET A 129 25.83 -1.22 5.37
CA MET A 129 25.88 -2.59 4.84
C MET A 129 25.02 -2.79 3.58
N ASN A 130 24.30 -1.75 3.14
CA ASN A 130 23.34 -1.81 2.02
C ASN A 130 22.36 -2.99 2.15
N THR A 131 21.75 -3.15 3.32
CA THR A 131 20.88 -4.29 3.63
C THR A 131 19.66 -3.89 4.45
N CYS A 132 18.60 -4.67 4.36
CA CYS A 132 17.38 -4.48 5.15
C CYS A 132 17.47 -5.29 6.44
N ARG A 133 17.15 -4.65 7.56
CA ARG A 133 17.22 -5.22 8.91
C ARG A 133 15.84 -5.34 9.52
N SER A 134 15.54 -6.51 10.06
CA SER A 134 14.25 -6.78 10.69
C SER A 134 14.02 -5.90 11.91
N VAL A 135 12.76 -5.53 12.17
CA VAL A 135 12.40 -4.80 13.40
C VAL A 135 12.82 -5.61 14.63
N GLY A 136 13.53 -4.96 15.55
CA GLY A 136 14.11 -5.57 16.74
C GLY A 136 15.46 -6.23 16.53
N GLU A 137 15.90 -6.44 15.28
CA GLU A 137 17.23 -6.93 14.97
C GLU A 137 18.29 -5.97 15.52
N GLN A 138 19.38 -6.52 16.05
CA GLN A 138 20.49 -5.77 16.59
C GLN A 138 21.78 -6.21 15.91
N TRP A 139 22.59 -5.26 15.48
CA TRP A 139 23.86 -5.52 14.83
C TRP A 139 24.88 -4.45 15.21
N THR A 140 26.15 -4.75 14.96
CA THR A 140 27.25 -3.83 15.22
C THR A 140 27.81 -3.37 13.88
N VAL A 141 27.90 -2.06 13.70
CA VAL A 141 28.54 -1.44 12.52
C VAL A 141 30.02 -1.13 12.80
N SER A 142 30.76 -0.73 11.76
CA SER A 142 32.23 -0.61 11.77
C SER A 142 32.81 0.33 12.83
N ASN A 143 32.04 1.33 13.28
CA ASN A 143 32.41 2.26 14.35
C ASN A 143 32.03 1.74 15.76
N CYS A 144 31.80 0.44 15.90
CA CYS A 144 31.37 -0.23 17.13
C CYS A 144 30.07 0.30 17.73
N GLN A 145 29.21 0.91 16.91
CA GLN A 145 27.86 1.22 17.32
C GLN A 145 26.98 -0.02 17.19
N ARG A 146 26.29 -0.37 18.29
CA ARG A 146 25.24 -1.37 18.26
C ARG A 146 23.94 -0.69 17.88
N LEU A 147 23.45 -0.97 16.68
CA LEU A 147 22.19 -0.44 16.18
C LEU A 147 21.05 -1.41 16.48
N VAL A 148 19.83 -0.87 16.50
CA VAL A 148 18.59 -1.63 16.51
C VAL A 148 17.60 -0.97 15.56
N CYS A 149 16.84 -1.77 14.82
CA CYS A 149 15.69 -1.27 14.06
C CYS A 149 14.48 -1.17 14.99
N GLU A 150 14.01 0.04 15.28
CA GLU A 150 12.79 0.28 16.05
C GLU A 150 11.62 0.64 15.13
N LYS A 151 10.44 0.12 15.47
CA LYS A 151 9.17 0.46 14.84
C LYS A 151 8.32 1.25 15.83
N SER A 152 7.79 2.37 15.36
CA SER A 152 6.78 3.17 16.06
C SER A 152 5.59 3.43 15.15
N MET A 153 4.43 3.76 15.72
CA MET A 153 3.25 4.18 14.95
C MET A 153 2.97 5.64 15.25
N SER A 154 2.62 6.42 14.23
CA SER A 154 2.06 7.76 14.41
C SER A 154 0.62 7.69 14.91
N ASP A 155 0.11 8.80 15.42
CA ASP A 155 -1.28 8.94 15.85
C ASP A 155 -2.29 8.72 14.70
N HIS A 156 -1.83 8.86 13.45
CA HIS A 156 -2.61 8.60 12.24
C HIS A 156 -2.45 7.17 11.70
N GLY A 157 -1.77 6.28 12.44
CA GLY A 157 -1.58 4.88 12.07
C GLY A 157 -0.47 4.63 11.04
N SER A 158 0.32 5.65 10.68
CA SER A 158 1.49 5.49 9.82
C SER A 158 2.62 4.80 10.59
N VAL A 159 3.33 3.89 9.93
CA VAL A 159 4.48 3.22 10.54
C VAL A 159 5.73 4.07 10.34
N ASN A 160 6.44 4.34 11.42
CA ASN A 160 7.74 5.01 11.42
C ASN A 160 8.82 4.00 11.81
N LEU A 161 9.78 3.78 10.91
CA LEU A 161 10.93 2.90 11.14
C LEU A 161 12.17 3.76 11.38
N LYS A 162 12.95 3.42 12.41
CA LYS A 162 14.14 4.19 12.75
C LYS A 162 15.28 3.28 13.22
N LEU A 163 16.48 3.54 12.67
CA LEU A 163 17.72 3.03 13.24
C LEU A 163 18.06 3.83 14.51
N LYS A 164 18.28 3.11 15.61
CA LYS A 164 18.68 3.73 16.87
C LYS A 164 19.94 3.07 17.41
N THR A 165 20.86 3.89 17.89
CA THR A 165 22.03 3.43 18.62
C THR A 165 21.59 2.95 20.00
N LYS A 166 21.72 1.64 20.24
CA LYS A 166 21.45 1.02 21.53
C LYS A 166 22.63 1.17 22.49
N SER A 167 23.84 1.02 21.98
CA SER A 167 25.07 1.19 22.75
C SER A 167 26.26 1.51 21.85
N LEU A 168 27.30 2.08 22.45
CA LEU A 168 28.60 2.32 21.83
C LEU A 168 29.62 1.35 22.42
N GLY A 169 30.42 0.72 21.57
CA GLY A 169 31.47 -0.22 21.98
C GLY A 169 32.89 0.30 21.76
N CYS A 170 33.86 -0.52 22.15
CA CYS A 170 35.27 -0.23 22.03
C CYS A 170 35.91 -1.11 20.94
N PRO A 171 36.50 -0.56 19.87
CA PRO A 171 37.32 -1.35 18.95
C PRO A 171 38.67 -1.75 19.56
N ASN A 172 39.13 -2.98 19.32
CA ASN A 172 40.53 -3.38 19.52
C ASN A 172 41.41 -3.00 18.30
N GLU A 173 42.68 -3.42 18.29
CA GLU A 173 43.61 -3.15 17.17
C GLU A 173 43.20 -3.83 15.86
N ALA A 174 42.52 -4.97 15.94
CA ALA A 174 42.01 -5.70 14.77
C ALA A 174 40.67 -5.14 14.25
N GLY A 175 40.11 -4.12 14.92
CA GLY A 175 38.80 -3.56 14.60
C GLY A 175 37.62 -4.35 15.17
N GLU A 176 37.85 -5.38 15.99
CA GLU A 176 36.79 -6.12 16.68
C GLU A 176 36.17 -5.25 17.78
N CYS A 177 34.85 -5.29 17.88
CA CYS A 177 34.08 -4.44 18.78
C CYS A 177 33.71 -5.14 20.09
N PHE A 178 34.04 -4.50 21.21
CA PHE A 178 33.74 -4.99 22.56
C PHE A 178 32.63 -4.17 23.21
N THR A 179 31.71 -4.86 23.90
CA THR A 179 30.57 -4.21 24.54
C THR A 179 30.98 -3.69 25.92
N PRO A 180 30.55 -2.48 26.33
CA PRO A 180 30.86 -1.98 27.66
C PRO A 180 30.40 -2.94 28.76
N ASN A 181 31.27 -3.19 29.74
CA ASN A 181 31.03 -4.01 30.92
C ASN A 181 30.70 -5.49 30.64
N ASP A 182 31.10 -6.02 29.48
CA ASP A 182 30.97 -7.46 29.18
C ASP A 182 32.03 -8.34 29.88
N GLY A 183 32.98 -7.73 30.57
CA GLY A 183 34.07 -8.37 31.30
C GLY A 183 35.22 -8.89 30.42
N LYS A 184 35.09 -8.81 29.08
CA LYS A 184 36.11 -9.30 28.17
C LYS A 184 37.31 -8.37 28.14
N THR A 185 38.50 -8.97 28.15
CA THR A 185 39.76 -8.27 27.97
C THR A 185 40.24 -8.41 26.53
N PHE A 186 40.83 -7.36 25.99
CA PHE A 186 41.44 -7.36 24.67
C PHE A 186 42.68 -6.49 24.66
N THR A 187 43.55 -6.75 23.71
CA THR A 187 44.80 -6.02 23.57
C THR A 187 44.57 -4.72 22.80
N LYS A 188 45.09 -3.59 23.31
CA LYS A 188 45.06 -2.29 22.63
C LYS A 188 46.36 -1.53 22.83
N ARG A 189 46.80 -0.81 21.80
CA ARG A 189 47.96 0.08 21.90
C ARG A 189 47.52 1.42 22.45
N ILE A 190 48.15 1.84 23.55
CA ILE A 190 47.98 3.17 24.15
C ILE A 190 49.35 3.75 24.41
N ASN A 191 49.64 4.93 23.86
CA ASN A 191 50.93 5.62 24.01
C ASN A 191 52.14 4.70 23.73
N SER A 192 52.09 3.96 22.61
CA SER A 192 53.10 3.00 22.17
C SER A 192 53.23 1.70 22.97
N SER A 193 52.58 1.57 24.12
CA SER A 193 52.53 0.34 24.91
C SER A 193 51.33 -0.53 24.52
N LEU A 194 51.54 -1.84 24.47
CA LEU A 194 50.50 -2.83 24.22
C LEU A 194 49.92 -3.29 25.57
N LEU A 195 48.68 -2.95 25.86
CA LEU A 195 48.04 -3.19 27.16
C LEU A 195 46.84 -4.13 27.04
N GLN A 196 46.55 -4.88 28.10
CA GLN A 196 45.28 -5.56 28.26
C GLN A 196 44.22 -4.57 28.73
N CYS A 197 43.12 -4.44 27.98
CA CYS A 197 42.08 -3.45 28.22
C CYS A 197 40.70 -4.10 28.31
N GLN A 198 39.80 -3.48 29.05
CA GLN A 198 38.37 -3.79 29.06
C GLN A 198 37.59 -2.58 28.53
N CYS A 199 36.48 -2.85 27.85
CA CYS A 199 35.52 -1.81 27.49
C CYS A 199 34.60 -1.55 28.67
N ILE A 200 34.51 -0.31 29.15
CA ILE A 200 33.65 0.09 30.26
C ILE A 200 32.75 1.26 29.86
N SER A 201 31.60 1.40 30.51
CA SER A 201 30.74 2.57 30.30
C SER A 201 31.29 3.75 31.11
N SER A 202 31.39 4.95 30.52
CA SER A 202 31.59 6.16 31.32
C SER A 202 30.34 6.52 32.11
N ASN A 203 30.50 7.01 33.34
CA ASN A 203 29.44 7.61 34.16
C ASN A 203 29.07 9.03 33.71
N ASP A 204 29.74 9.60 32.71
CA ASP A 204 29.41 10.92 32.18
C ASP A 204 28.09 10.90 31.41
N ARG A 205 27.39 12.04 31.39
CA ARG A 205 26.07 12.26 30.73
C ARG A 205 25.99 11.84 29.25
N GLY A 206 27.10 11.50 28.61
CA GLY A 206 27.19 11.06 27.22
C GLY A 206 27.27 9.55 26.99
N ASN A 207 27.34 8.71 28.03
CA ASN A 207 27.40 7.24 27.91
C ASN A 207 28.45 6.72 26.90
N ARG A 208 29.57 7.45 26.75
CA ARG A 208 30.65 7.07 25.83
C ARG A 208 31.46 5.93 26.43
N PRO A 209 31.86 4.93 25.63
CA PRO A 209 32.65 3.81 26.11
C PRO A 209 34.08 4.28 26.37
N GLN A 210 34.71 3.74 27.41
CA GLN A 210 36.09 4.02 27.80
C GLN A 210 36.90 2.72 27.88
N TYR A 211 38.20 2.84 27.72
CA TYR A 211 39.15 1.74 27.88
C TYR A 211 39.70 1.77 29.30
N LYS A 212 39.53 0.67 30.04
CA LYS A 212 40.22 0.45 31.31
C LYS A 212 41.34 -0.55 31.08
N CYS A 213 42.59 -0.09 31.12
CA CYS A 213 43.75 -0.89 30.77
C CYS A 213 44.65 -1.19 31.96
N TYR A 214 45.31 -2.34 31.89
CA TYR A 214 46.17 -2.91 32.90
C TYR A 214 47.56 -3.12 32.30
N SER A 215 48.58 -2.71 33.05
CA SER A 215 50.01 -2.90 32.73
C SER A 215 50.54 -4.19 33.32
#